data_AF-A0A2T7TPN3-F1
#
_entry.id   AF-A0A2T7TPN3-F1
#
_cell.length_a   1.000
_cell.length_b   1.000
_cell.length_c   1.000
_cell.angle_alpha   90.00
_cell.angle_beta   90.00
_cell.angle_gamma   90.00
#
_symmetry.space_group_name_H-M   'P 1'
#
loop_
_entity.id
_entity.type
_entity.pdbx_description
1 polymer ?
#
loop_
_entity_poly.entity_id
_entity_poly.type
_entity_poly.pdbx_seq_one_letter_code
_entity_poly.pdbx_strand_id
1 'polypeptide(L)'
;MHREHSLLRCRGTGWRRAGRLVAVFVIRGLFSPFAHVMFTAALGVVLGLAVARSGTRFIFPAFIVGLVPAIAGHMLWNGGLLVLFTDFFEFYFLIQLPLFLAALASIMALRRAERRVTEDRLGGYAAAGWFTAQEVHMLATRGGRSQALGWARRIGRQRTMKAFIRSATRLAFTRQRIIAGHDLQLNVGREQLLLADVTRLRRELLTTAAANTRG
;
A
#
# COMPACT_ATOMS: atom_id res chain seq x y z
N MET A 1 54.14 -19.94 -34.41
CA MET A 1 52.87 -19.32 -34.85
C MET A 1 51.60 -19.91 -34.22
N HIS A 2 51.54 -21.18 -33.76
CA HIS A 2 50.29 -21.76 -33.22
C HIS A 2 49.86 -21.35 -31.79
N ARG A 3 50.75 -20.78 -30.95
CA ARG A 3 50.41 -20.41 -29.55
C ARG A 3 49.70 -19.05 -29.38
N GLU A 4 49.78 -18.16 -30.35
CA GLU A 4 49.21 -16.79 -30.21
C GLU A 4 47.71 -16.76 -30.53
N HIS A 5 47.25 -17.62 -31.45
CA HIS A 5 45.83 -17.75 -31.79
C HIS A 5 44.98 -18.34 -30.65
N SER A 6 45.56 -19.18 -29.77
CA SER A 6 44.84 -19.75 -28.62
C SER A 6 44.65 -18.74 -27.48
N LEU A 7 45.61 -17.85 -27.24
CA LEU A 7 45.51 -16.80 -26.23
C LEU A 7 44.49 -15.71 -26.60
N LEU A 8 44.43 -15.31 -27.88
CA LEU A 8 43.41 -14.38 -28.38
C LEU A 8 41.99 -14.97 -28.33
N ARG A 9 41.85 -16.27 -28.61
CA ARG A 9 40.56 -16.97 -28.52
C ARG A 9 40.11 -17.14 -27.07
N CYS A 10 41.02 -17.44 -26.13
CA CYS A 10 40.73 -17.46 -24.69
C CYS A 10 40.30 -16.09 -24.15
N ARG A 11 41.02 -15.01 -24.51
CA ARG A 11 40.62 -13.63 -24.13
C ARG A 11 39.25 -13.27 -24.69
N GLY A 12 38.98 -13.54 -25.97
CA GLY A 12 37.67 -13.29 -26.59
C GLY A 12 36.52 -14.08 -25.97
N THR A 13 36.75 -15.31 -25.51
CA THR A 13 35.73 -16.09 -24.78
C THR A 13 35.50 -15.61 -23.35
N GLY A 14 36.53 -15.09 -22.66
CA GLY A 14 36.42 -14.54 -21.31
C GLY A 14 35.51 -13.32 -21.26
N TRP A 15 35.71 -12.35 -22.16
CA TRP A 15 34.86 -11.15 -22.25
C TRP A 15 33.41 -11.48 -22.65
N ARG A 16 33.21 -12.42 -23.58
CA ARG A 16 31.86 -12.88 -23.96
C ARG A 16 31.14 -13.64 -22.85
N ARG A 17 31.87 -14.39 -22.01
CA ARG A 17 31.30 -15.05 -20.82
C ARG A 17 30.97 -14.04 -19.74
N ALA A 18 31.87 -13.11 -19.45
CA ALA A 18 31.62 -12.02 -18.49
C ALA A 18 30.41 -11.17 -18.89
N GLY A 19 30.31 -10.75 -20.16
CA GLY A 19 29.15 -10.02 -20.67
C GLY A 19 27.83 -10.79 -20.54
N ARG A 20 27.87 -12.12 -20.76
CA ARG A 20 26.68 -12.98 -20.61
C ARG A 20 26.28 -13.13 -19.14
N LEU A 21 27.24 -13.26 -18.23
CA LEU A 21 26.99 -13.31 -16.78
C LEU A 21 26.40 -12.00 -16.28
N VAL A 22 26.94 -10.86 -16.71
CA VAL A 22 26.40 -9.53 -16.39
C VAL A 22 24.97 -9.38 -16.94
N ALA A 23 24.71 -9.78 -18.18
CA ALA A 23 23.36 -9.72 -18.75
C ALA A 23 22.36 -10.57 -17.96
N VAL A 24 22.73 -11.80 -17.61
CA VAL A 24 21.89 -12.68 -16.77
C VAL A 24 21.69 -12.07 -15.38
N PHE A 25 22.74 -11.51 -14.77
CA PHE A 25 22.64 -10.82 -13.49
C PHE A 25 21.70 -9.63 -13.53
N VAL A 26 21.74 -8.80 -14.58
CA VAL A 26 20.82 -7.67 -14.73
C VAL A 26 19.38 -8.15 -14.92
N ILE A 27 19.14 -9.11 -15.80
CA ILE A 27 17.80 -9.69 -16.04
C ILE A 27 17.22 -10.30 -14.75
N ARG A 28 18.00 -11.11 -14.05
CA ARG A 28 17.54 -11.84 -12.86
C ARG A 28 17.55 -10.97 -11.60
N GLY A 29 18.55 -10.11 -11.43
CA GLY A 29 18.76 -9.30 -10.25
C GLY A 29 17.97 -7.99 -10.26
N LEU A 30 17.80 -7.35 -11.42
CA LEU A 30 17.09 -6.08 -11.53
C LEU A 30 15.64 -6.27 -11.99
N PHE A 31 15.40 -7.06 -13.03
CA PHE A 31 14.06 -7.14 -13.65
C PHE A 31 13.13 -8.19 -13.02
N SER A 32 13.65 -9.35 -12.62
CA SER A 32 12.85 -10.44 -12.00
C SER A 32 12.13 -10.10 -10.69
N PRO A 33 12.69 -9.26 -9.77
CA PRO A 33 12.01 -8.91 -8.53
C PRO A 33 10.64 -8.23 -8.75
N PHE A 34 10.50 -7.44 -9.83
CA PHE A 34 9.25 -6.75 -10.14
C PHE A 34 8.11 -7.72 -10.48
N ALA A 35 8.41 -8.81 -11.19
CA ALA A 35 7.43 -9.86 -11.48
C ALA A 35 6.93 -10.54 -10.19
N HIS A 36 7.84 -10.81 -9.24
CA HIS A 36 7.49 -11.42 -7.95
C HIS A 36 6.56 -10.56 -7.11
N VAL A 37 6.80 -9.25 -7.07
CA VAL A 37 5.93 -8.30 -6.36
C VAL A 37 4.52 -8.29 -6.96
N MET A 38 4.39 -8.43 -8.28
CA MET A 38 3.07 -8.51 -8.91
C MET A 38 2.31 -9.80 -8.59
N PHE A 39 2.97 -10.96 -8.67
CA PHE A 39 2.31 -12.24 -8.39
C PHE A 39 1.84 -12.33 -6.94
N THR A 40 2.68 -11.86 -6.01
CA THR A 40 2.31 -11.77 -4.59
C THR A 40 1.22 -10.73 -4.35
N ALA A 41 1.25 -9.59 -5.05
CA ALA A 41 0.17 -8.60 -4.98
C ALA A 41 -1.17 -9.15 -5.47
N ALA A 42 -1.19 -9.95 -6.55
CA ALA A 42 -2.42 -10.60 -7.05
C ALA A 42 -3.05 -11.51 -5.99
N LEU A 43 -2.24 -12.35 -5.33
CA LEU A 43 -2.69 -13.16 -4.20
C LEU A 43 -3.24 -12.29 -3.06
N GLY A 44 -2.54 -11.20 -2.72
CA GLY A 44 -2.97 -10.25 -1.69
C GLY A 44 -4.31 -9.57 -2.00
N VAL A 45 -4.57 -9.23 -3.27
CA VAL A 45 -5.84 -8.64 -3.71
C VAL A 45 -6.99 -9.64 -3.56
N VAL A 46 -6.80 -10.89 -4.01
CA VAL A 46 -7.83 -11.94 -3.91
C VAL A 46 -8.17 -12.22 -2.43
N LEU A 47 -7.15 -12.38 -1.59
CA LEU A 47 -7.32 -12.55 -0.14
C LEU A 47 -8.02 -11.34 0.50
N GLY A 48 -7.59 -10.12 0.16
CA GLY A 48 -8.16 -8.90 0.71
C GLY A 48 -9.64 -8.74 0.38
N LEU A 49 -10.03 -9.05 -0.87
CA LEU A 49 -11.44 -9.02 -1.29
C LEU A 49 -12.28 -10.10 -0.60
N ALA A 50 -11.73 -11.30 -0.41
CA ALA A 50 -12.43 -12.40 0.25
C ALA A 50 -12.69 -12.08 1.73
N VAL A 51 -11.69 -11.54 2.44
CA VAL A 51 -11.85 -11.10 3.83
C VAL A 51 -12.87 -9.97 3.93
N ALA A 52 -12.81 -9.00 3.01
CA ALA A 52 -13.72 -7.85 3.02
C ALA A 52 -15.18 -8.23 2.77
N ARG A 53 -15.45 -9.26 1.94
CA ARG A 53 -16.82 -9.65 1.58
C ARG A 53 -17.42 -10.76 2.44
N SER A 54 -16.62 -11.76 2.80
CA SER A 54 -17.13 -13.02 3.34
C SER A 54 -16.50 -13.38 4.70
N GLY A 55 -15.63 -12.51 5.23
CA GLY A 55 -14.96 -12.70 6.51
C GLY A 55 -13.89 -13.80 6.48
N THR A 56 -13.35 -14.12 7.66
CA THR A 56 -12.18 -15.00 7.84
C THR A 56 -12.40 -16.44 7.35
N ARG A 57 -13.66 -16.90 7.26
CA ARG A 57 -14.00 -18.28 6.88
C ARG A 57 -13.66 -18.61 5.42
N PHE A 58 -13.54 -17.60 4.56
CA PHE A 58 -13.25 -17.77 3.13
C PHE A 58 -11.79 -17.52 2.76
N ILE A 59 -10.90 -17.37 3.75
CA ILE A 59 -9.47 -17.13 3.50
C ILE A 59 -8.83 -18.31 2.76
N PHE A 60 -9.07 -19.54 3.21
CA PHE A 60 -8.47 -20.73 2.61
C PHE A 60 -8.87 -20.93 1.13
N PRO A 61 -10.17 -20.92 0.74
CA PRO A 61 -10.52 -21.02 -0.67
C PRO A 61 -10.01 -19.83 -1.49
N ALA A 62 -10.02 -18.60 -0.94
CA ALA A 62 -9.49 -17.43 -1.61
C ALA A 62 -7.97 -17.51 -1.83
N PHE A 63 -7.23 -18.10 -0.89
CA PHE A 63 -5.80 -18.36 -1.03
C PHE A 63 -5.52 -19.24 -2.24
N ILE A 64 -6.26 -20.36 -2.38
CA ILE A 64 -6.11 -21.27 -3.51
C ILE A 64 -6.44 -20.56 -4.83
N VAL A 65 -7.54 -19.81 -4.87
CA VAL A 65 -7.93 -19.04 -6.07
C VAL A 65 -6.88 -17.99 -6.44
N GLY A 66 -6.27 -17.33 -5.46
CA GLY A 66 -5.19 -16.36 -5.70
C GLY A 66 -3.84 -17.02 -6.04
N LEU A 67 -3.62 -18.25 -5.61
CA LEU A 67 -2.40 -19.00 -5.87
C LEU A 67 -2.29 -19.43 -7.34
N VAL A 68 -3.41 -19.77 -7.97
CA VAL A 68 -3.46 -20.16 -9.39
C VAL A 68 -2.86 -19.09 -10.32
N PRO A 69 -3.33 -17.82 -10.34
CA PRO A 69 -2.76 -16.78 -11.18
C PRO A 69 -1.33 -16.41 -10.76
N ALA A 70 -0.98 -16.52 -9.48
CA ALA A 70 0.39 -16.29 -9.01
C ALA A 70 1.37 -17.33 -9.58
N ILE A 71 1.01 -18.62 -9.53
CA ILE A 71 1.80 -19.70 -10.11
C ILE A 71 1.85 -19.57 -11.62
N ALA A 72 0.72 -19.33 -12.29
CA ALA A 72 0.67 -19.18 -13.74
C ALA A 72 1.56 -18.02 -14.22
N GLY A 73 1.48 -16.87 -13.56
CA GLY A 73 2.34 -15.73 -13.84
C GLY A 73 3.82 -16.04 -13.60
N HIS A 74 4.14 -16.74 -12.52
CA HIS A 74 5.52 -17.15 -12.23
C HIS A 74 6.05 -18.14 -13.28
N MET A 75 5.25 -19.11 -13.71
CA MET A 75 5.62 -20.06 -14.76
C MET A 75 5.81 -19.34 -16.10
N LEU A 76 4.92 -18.40 -16.43
CA LEU A 76 5.04 -17.55 -17.61
C LEU A 76 6.32 -16.72 -17.57
N TRP A 77 6.72 -16.18 -16.41
CA TRP A 77 7.97 -15.44 -16.28
C TRP A 77 9.22 -16.33 -16.42
N ASN A 78 9.16 -17.57 -15.94
CA ASN A 78 10.26 -18.52 -16.07
C ASN A 78 10.38 -19.08 -17.50
N GLY A 79 9.26 -19.28 -18.21
CA GLY A 79 9.22 -19.91 -19.54
C GLY A 79 8.92 -18.97 -20.70
N GLY A 80 8.57 -17.71 -20.47
CA GLY A 80 8.05 -16.81 -21.51
C GLY A 80 9.04 -16.54 -22.64
N LEU A 81 10.33 -16.46 -22.30
CA LEU A 81 11.41 -16.30 -23.27
C LEU A 81 11.76 -17.59 -24.04
N LEU A 82 11.22 -18.73 -23.62
CA LEU A 82 11.37 -20.03 -24.27
C LEU A 82 10.18 -20.38 -25.17
N VAL A 83 8.99 -19.80 -24.91
CA VAL A 83 7.72 -20.26 -25.50
C VAL A 83 7.00 -19.17 -26.32
N LEU A 84 7.16 -17.88 -26.00
CA LEU A 84 6.29 -16.82 -26.55
C LEU A 84 7.04 -15.64 -27.19
N PHE A 85 8.25 -15.32 -26.74
CA PHE A 85 8.99 -14.15 -27.22
C PHE A 85 10.46 -14.49 -27.47
N THR A 86 11.02 -13.94 -28.54
CA THR A 86 12.45 -14.06 -28.90
C THR A 86 13.31 -12.96 -28.28
N ASP A 87 12.73 -11.79 -27.96
CA ASP A 87 13.42 -10.66 -27.34
C ASP A 87 12.87 -10.38 -25.93
N PHE A 88 13.78 -10.24 -24.95
CA PHE A 88 13.43 -9.99 -23.55
C PHE A 88 12.79 -8.62 -23.34
N PHE A 89 13.29 -7.59 -24.02
CA PHE A 89 12.77 -6.22 -23.87
C PHE A 89 11.37 -6.12 -24.46
N GLU A 90 11.10 -6.78 -25.59
CA GLU A 90 9.76 -6.84 -26.15
C GLU A 90 8.76 -7.49 -25.18
N PHE A 91 9.09 -8.67 -24.63
CA PHE A 91 8.29 -9.32 -23.59
C PHE A 91 8.09 -8.42 -22.37
N TYR A 92 9.17 -7.77 -21.91
CA TYR A 92 9.13 -6.91 -20.73
C TYR A 92 8.22 -5.70 -20.93
N PHE A 93 8.38 -4.96 -22.03
CA PHE A 93 7.66 -3.73 -22.26
C PHE A 93 6.21 -3.95 -22.69
N LEU A 94 5.89 -5.06 -23.38
CA LEU A 94 4.53 -5.34 -23.83
C LEU A 94 3.67 -6.05 -22.77
N ILE A 95 4.27 -6.86 -21.90
CA ILE A 95 3.52 -7.66 -20.92
C ILE A 95 3.79 -7.19 -19.50
N GLN A 96 5.06 -7.17 -19.09
CA GLN A 96 5.43 -6.91 -17.69
C GLN A 96 5.15 -5.46 -17.28
N LEU A 97 5.54 -4.48 -18.10
CA LEU A 97 5.34 -3.08 -17.78
C LEU A 97 3.85 -2.70 -17.72
N PRO A 98 2.97 -3.07 -18.68
CA PRO A 98 1.55 -2.75 -18.60
C PRO A 98 0.85 -3.39 -17.41
N LEU A 99 1.16 -4.65 -17.10
CA LEU A 99 0.62 -5.31 -15.91
C LEU A 99 1.09 -4.61 -14.61
N PHE A 100 2.34 -4.17 -14.56
CA PHE A 100 2.87 -3.43 -13.41
C PHE A 100 2.16 -2.09 -13.24
N LEU A 101 1.95 -1.35 -14.33
CA LEU A 101 1.19 -0.09 -14.31
C LEU A 101 -0.27 -0.32 -13.90
N ALA A 102 -0.91 -1.39 -14.37
CA ALA A 102 -2.26 -1.77 -13.96
C ALA A 102 -2.34 -2.11 -12.46
N ALA A 103 -1.35 -2.81 -11.92
CA ALA A 103 -1.25 -3.10 -10.49
C ALA A 103 -1.09 -1.81 -9.67
N LEU A 104 -0.21 -0.89 -10.11
CA LEU A 104 -0.03 0.40 -9.45
C LEU A 104 -1.31 1.25 -9.49
N ALA A 105 -1.98 1.32 -10.64
CA ALA A 105 -3.25 2.00 -10.81
C ALA A 105 -4.34 1.41 -9.89
N SER A 106 -4.39 0.09 -9.76
CA SER A 106 -5.32 -0.61 -8.85
C SER A 106 -5.05 -0.26 -7.39
N ILE A 107 -3.78 -0.23 -6.96
CA ILE A 107 -3.39 0.21 -5.61
C ILE A 107 -3.79 1.68 -5.38
N MET A 108 -3.58 2.55 -6.37
CA MET A 108 -3.96 3.97 -6.27
C MET A 108 -5.49 4.14 -6.19
N ALA A 109 -6.24 3.39 -6.99
CA ALA A 109 -7.70 3.38 -6.96
C ALA A 109 -8.22 2.89 -5.60
N LEU A 110 -7.66 1.80 -5.08
CA LEU A 110 -8.02 1.26 -3.77
C LEU A 110 -7.72 2.28 -2.65
N ARG A 111 -6.53 2.89 -2.65
CA ARG A 111 -6.17 3.95 -1.70
C ARG A 111 -7.12 5.14 -1.78
N ARG A 112 -7.56 5.51 -2.99
CA ARG A 112 -8.51 6.61 -3.19
C ARG A 112 -9.90 6.23 -2.68
N ALA A 113 -10.32 4.99 -2.88
CA ALA A 113 -11.58 4.47 -2.33
C ALA A 113 -11.56 4.45 -0.79
N GLU A 114 -10.48 3.96 -0.17
CA GLU A 114 -10.30 4.00 1.29
C GLU A 114 -10.34 5.42 1.84
N ARG A 115 -9.69 6.36 1.15
CA ARG A 115 -9.74 7.79 1.51
C ARG A 115 -11.16 8.33 1.46
N ARG A 116 -11.90 8.09 0.36
CA ARG A 116 -13.29 8.54 0.21
C ARG A 116 -14.17 7.99 1.32
N VAL A 117 -14.06 6.70 1.62
CA VAL A 117 -14.80 6.10 2.74
C VAL A 117 -14.46 6.80 4.05
N THR A 118 -13.18 7.08 4.33
CA THR A 118 -12.79 7.78 5.55
C THR A 118 -13.36 9.19 5.61
N GLU A 119 -13.33 9.93 4.49
CA GLU A 119 -13.91 11.27 4.37
C GLU A 119 -15.42 11.26 4.57
N ASP A 120 -16.14 10.28 3.99
CA ASP A 120 -17.59 10.16 4.16
C ASP A 120 -17.97 9.82 5.60
N ARG A 121 -17.21 8.92 6.25
CA ARG A 121 -17.47 8.51 7.64
C ARG A 121 -17.16 9.61 8.63
N LEU A 122 -16.05 10.34 8.46
CA LEU A 122 -15.73 11.48 9.31
C LEU A 122 -16.57 12.72 8.96
N GLY A 123 -17.01 12.85 7.70
CA GLY A 123 -17.88 13.91 7.22
C GLY A 123 -19.23 13.94 7.93
N GLY A 124 -19.81 12.77 8.23
CA GLY A 124 -21.01 12.69 9.07
C GLY A 124 -20.82 13.30 10.47
N TYR A 125 -19.64 13.14 11.07
CA TYR A 125 -19.30 13.77 12.34
C TYR A 125 -18.99 15.26 12.20
N ALA A 126 -18.46 15.68 11.04
CA ALA A 126 -18.26 17.10 10.76
C ALA A 126 -19.59 17.85 10.62
N ALA A 127 -20.58 17.23 9.94
CA ALA A 127 -21.94 17.77 9.88
C ALA A 127 -22.60 17.89 11.27
N ALA A 128 -22.26 16.98 12.19
CA ALA A 128 -22.69 17.03 13.59
C ALA A 128 -21.79 17.93 14.49
N GLY A 129 -20.83 18.66 13.93
CA GLY A 129 -20.01 19.66 14.64
C GLY A 129 -18.79 19.11 15.40
N TRP A 130 -18.50 17.81 15.33
CA TRP A 130 -17.35 17.21 16.04
C TRP A 130 -16.00 17.52 15.40
N PHE A 131 -15.98 17.68 14.07
CA PHE A 131 -14.80 18.02 13.27
C PHE A 131 -15.10 19.15 12.29
N THR A 132 -14.06 19.88 11.89
CA THR A 132 -14.12 20.76 10.71
C THR A 132 -13.84 19.97 9.43
N ALA A 133 -14.31 20.46 8.28
CA ALA A 133 -14.02 19.83 6.98
C ALA A 133 -12.50 19.72 6.69
N GLN A 134 -11.72 20.70 7.16
CA GLN A 134 -10.26 20.71 7.05
C GLN A 134 -9.61 19.63 7.93
N GLU A 135 -10.09 19.43 9.16
CA GLU A 135 -9.63 18.34 10.04
C GLU A 135 -9.96 16.97 9.44
N VAL A 136 -11.14 16.80 8.83
CA VAL A 136 -11.52 15.57 8.13
C VAL A 136 -10.54 15.27 6.99
N HIS A 137 -10.25 16.26 6.13
CA HIS A 137 -9.30 16.10 5.04
C HIS A 137 -7.87 15.79 5.53
N MET A 138 -7.45 16.46 6.61
CA MET A 138 -6.16 16.22 7.26
C MET A 138 -6.05 14.78 7.77
N LEU A 139 -7.10 14.27 8.42
CA LEU A 139 -7.15 12.92 8.98
C LEU A 139 -7.25 11.82 7.91
N ALA A 140 -7.97 12.10 6.81
CA ALA A 140 -8.20 11.13 5.75
C ALA A 140 -6.98 10.89 4.85
N THR A 141 -6.00 11.79 4.84
CA THR A 141 -4.82 11.70 3.97
C THR A 141 -3.55 11.33 4.74
N ARG A 142 -2.58 10.70 4.06
CA ARG A 142 -1.23 10.51 4.64
C ARG A 142 -0.48 11.84 4.74
N GLY A 143 -0.56 12.66 3.69
CA GLY A 143 0.06 13.99 3.65
C GLY A 143 -0.44 14.92 4.76
N GLY A 144 -1.76 15.00 4.96
CA GLY A 144 -2.37 15.81 6.03
C GLY A 144 -1.92 15.36 7.43
N ARG A 145 -1.95 14.05 7.71
CA ARG A 145 -1.45 13.50 8.97
C ARG A 145 0.03 13.82 9.21
N SER A 146 0.87 13.70 8.18
CA SER A 146 2.29 14.05 8.28
C SER A 146 2.50 15.54 8.57
N GLN A 147 1.75 16.43 7.91
CA GLN A 147 1.79 17.87 8.17
C GLN A 147 1.33 18.21 9.59
N ALA A 148 0.22 17.61 10.05
CA ALA A 148 -0.30 17.80 11.40
C ALA A 148 0.70 17.33 12.47
N LEU A 149 1.40 16.21 12.22
CA LEU A 149 2.47 15.73 13.10
C LEU A 149 3.68 16.68 13.09
N GLY A 150 4.04 17.24 11.93
CA GLY A 150 5.10 18.25 11.82
C GLY A 150 4.77 19.52 12.60
N TRP A 151 3.55 20.03 12.47
CA TRP A 151 3.05 21.15 13.28
C TRP A 151 3.05 20.82 14.77
N ALA A 152 2.50 19.67 15.17
CA ALA A 152 2.43 19.25 16.55
C ALA A 152 3.82 19.05 17.19
N ARG A 153 4.83 18.68 16.38
CA ARG A 153 6.23 18.62 16.83
C ARG A 153 6.76 19.99 17.20
N ARG A 154 6.46 21.03 16.40
CA ARG A 154 6.90 22.41 16.66
C ARG A 154 6.33 22.99 17.96
N ILE A 155 5.12 22.59 18.34
CA ILE A 155 4.47 23.01 19.60
C ILE A 155 4.64 22.00 20.75
N GLY A 156 5.54 21.01 20.62
CA GLY A 156 5.80 20.01 21.68
C GLY A 156 4.67 18.99 21.94
N ARG A 157 3.61 18.95 21.12
CA ARG A 157 2.42 18.10 21.30
C ARG A 157 2.33 16.92 20.34
N GLN A 158 3.47 16.43 19.84
CA GLN A 158 3.49 15.30 18.89
C GLN A 158 2.76 14.05 19.45
N ARG A 159 2.88 13.77 20.75
CA ARG A 159 2.20 12.62 21.39
C ARG A 159 0.69 12.77 21.37
N THR A 160 0.18 13.96 21.74
CA THR A 160 -1.25 14.30 21.71
C THR A 160 -1.81 14.22 20.30
N MET A 161 -1.09 14.74 19.29
CA MET A 161 -1.50 14.64 17.89
C MET A 161 -1.55 13.18 17.38
N LYS A 162 -0.56 12.35 17.74
CA LYS A 162 -0.60 10.91 17.41
C LYS A 162 -1.81 10.22 18.05
N ALA A 163 -2.13 10.56 19.29
CA ALA A 163 -3.33 10.04 19.96
C ALA A 163 -4.60 10.49 19.24
N PHE A 164 -4.71 11.77 18.89
CA PHE A 164 -5.86 12.33 18.17
C PHE A 164 -6.09 11.61 16.83
N ILE A 165 -5.05 11.48 16.01
CA ILE A 165 -5.11 10.77 14.72
C ILE A 165 -5.57 9.32 14.91
N ARG A 166 -5.01 8.61 15.91
CA ARG A 166 -5.38 7.22 16.19
C ARG A 166 -6.83 7.09 16.64
N SER A 167 -7.30 7.94 17.56
CA SER A 167 -8.68 7.91 18.05
C SER A 167 -9.67 8.26 16.94
N ALA A 168 -9.39 9.27 16.10
CA ALA A 168 -10.23 9.62 14.97
C ALA A 168 -10.26 8.50 13.89
N THR A 169 -9.12 7.86 13.62
CA THR A 169 -9.06 6.71 12.71
C THR A 169 -9.89 5.53 13.25
N ARG A 170 -9.76 5.22 14.55
CA ARG A 170 -10.58 4.20 15.21
C ARG A 170 -12.06 4.55 15.16
N LEU A 171 -12.43 5.81 15.36
CA LEU A 171 -13.82 6.28 15.27
C LEU A 171 -14.42 6.02 13.88
N ALA A 172 -13.67 6.36 12.81
CA ALA A 172 -14.09 6.10 11.44
C ALA A 172 -14.31 4.60 11.17
N PHE A 173 -13.39 3.73 11.63
CA PHE A 173 -13.54 2.29 11.51
C PHE A 173 -14.70 1.72 12.33
N THR A 174 -14.87 2.18 13.58
CA THR A 174 -16.00 1.78 14.43
C THR A 174 -17.32 2.15 13.76
N ARG A 175 -17.43 3.37 13.20
CA ARG A 175 -18.62 3.79 12.44
C ARG A 175 -18.88 2.90 11.24
N GLN A 176 -17.85 2.56 10.48
CA GLN A 176 -17.97 1.64 9.34
C GLN A 176 -18.49 0.26 9.77
N ARG A 177 -18.04 -0.27 10.92
CA ARG A 177 -18.52 -1.54 11.46
C ARG A 177 -19.98 -1.50 11.92
N ILE A 178 -20.40 -0.40 12.56
CA ILE A 178 -21.79 -0.18 12.96
C ILE A 178 -22.71 -0.19 11.73
N ILE A 179 -22.32 0.55 10.67
CA ILE A 179 -23.08 0.61 9.42
C ILE A 179 -23.13 -0.76 8.72
N ALA A 180 -22.06 -1.52 8.80
CA ALA A 180 -22.01 -2.89 8.29
C ALA A 180 -22.71 -3.92 9.19
N GLY A 181 -23.31 -3.51 10.31
CA GLY A 181 -24.11 -4.37 11.19
C GLY A 181 -23.31 -5.30 12.12
N HIS A 182 -21.99 -5.12 12.22
CA HIS A 182 -21.14 -5.97 13.07
C HIS A 182 -21.15 -5.51 14.54
N ASP A 183 -21.36 -6.44 15.48
CA ASP A 183 -21.26 -6.24 16.94
C ASP A 183 -21.85 -4.91 17.43
N LEU A 184 -23.11 -4.65 17.08
CA LEU A 184 -23.72 -3.31 17.16
C LEU A 184 -23.58 -2.68 18.55
N GLN A 185 -23.96 -3.40 19.61
CA GLN A 185 -23.93 -2.86 20.98
C GLN A 185 -22.52 -2.51 21.46
N LEU A 186 -21.55 -3.38 21.20
CA LEU A 186 -20.15 -3.15 21.56
C LEU A 186 -19.57 -1.94 20.82
N ASN A 187 -19.90 -1.80 19.53
CA ASN A 187 -19.36 -0.73 18.70
C ASN A 187 -20.01 0.62 19.00
N VAL A 188 -21.29 0.68 19.37
CA VAL A 188 -21.95 1.93 19.84
C VAL A 188 -21.30 2.44 21.12
N GLY A 189 -21.04 1.58 22.11
CA GLY A 189 -20.33 1.99 23.33
C GLY A 189 -18.90 2.50 23.03
N ARG A 190 -18.19 1.82 22.13
CA ARG A 190 -16.86 2.27 21.67
C ARG A 190 -16.90 3.59 20.91
N GLU A 191 -17.93 3.84 20.11
CA GLU A 191 -18.12 5.08 19.36
C GLU A 191 -18.19 6.27 20.31
N GLN A 192 -18.97 6.18 21.38
CA GLN A 192 -19.10 7.23 22.40
C GLN A 192 -17.77 7.54 23.11
N LEU A 193 -17.03 6.49 23.52
CA LEU A 193 -15.72 6.66 24.16
C LEU A 193 -14.72 7.35 23.22
N LEU A 194 -14.70 6.96 21.94
CA LEU A 194 -13.83 7.54 20.94
C LEU A 194 -14.19 9.01 20.64
N LEU A 195 -15.47 9.37 20.63
CA LEU A 195 -15.93 10.76 20.50
C LEU A 195 -15.46 11.63 21.67
N ALA A 196 -15.57 11.12 22.91
CA ALA A 196 -15.07 11.81 24.09
C ALA A 196 -13.55 12.04 24.02
N ASP A 197 -12.80 11.02 23.62
CA ASP A 197 -11.34 11.09 23.47
C ASP A 197 -10.90 12.10 22.41
N VAL A 198 -11.50 12.02 21.22
CA VAL A 198 -11.21 12.95 20.11
C VAL A 198 -11.47 14.39 20.55
N THR A 199 -12.59 14.64 21.23
CA THR A 199 -12.97 15.98 21.71
C THR A 199 -12.02 16.52 22.76
N ARG A 200 -11.60 15.67 23.70
CA ARG A 200 -10.60 16.02 24.72
C ARG A 200 -9.25 16.35 24.09
N LEU A 201 -8.75 15.49 23.21
CA LEU A 201 -7.45 15.66 22.54
C LEU A 201 -7.43 16.88 21.63
N ARG A 202 -8.54 17.14 20.92
CA ARG A 202 -8.71 18.35 20.09
C ARG A 202 -8.62 19.62 20.93
N ARG A 203 -9.32 19.67 22.07
CA ARG A 203 -9.25 20.81 23.00
C ARG A 203 -7.82 21.04 23.49
N GLU A 204 -7.10 20.00 23.90
CA GLU A 204 -5.70 20.11 24.36
C GLU A 204 -4.76 20.69 23.28
N LEU A 205 -4.95 20.28 22.01
CA LEU A 205 -4.16 20.79 20.89
C LEU A 205 -4.46 22.27 20.62
N LEU A 206 -5.74 22.66 20.65
CA LEU A 206 -6.16 24.04 20.39
C LEU A 206 -5.74 25.00 21.52
N THR A 207 -5.83 24.57 22.79
CA THR A 207 -5.39 25.40 23.92
C THR A 207 -3.88 25.63 23.90
N THR A 208 -3.10 24.60 23.57
CA THR A 208 -1.64 24.75 23.43
C THR A 208 -1.29 25.69 22.28
N ALA A 209 -2.01 25.59 21.15
CA ALA A 209 -1.80 26.48 20.01
C ALA A 209 -2.08 27.94 20.35
N ALA A 210 -3.19 28.21 21.05
CA ALA A 210 -3.58 29.56 21.47
C ALA A 210 -2.62 30.17 22.50
N ALA A 211 -2.05 29.36 23.39
CA ALA A 211 -1.03 29.82 24.34
C ALA A 211 0.26 30.23 23.62
N ASN A 212 0.67 29.47 22.60
CA ASN A 212 1.91 29.70 21.85
C ASN A 212 1.85 30.90 20.89
N THR A 213 0.66 31.42 20.58
CA THR A 213 0.47 32.64 19.77
C THR A 213 0.49 33.94 20.58
N ARG A 214 0.49 33.85 21.92
CA ARG A 214 0.43 35.03 22.83
C ARG A 214 1.77 35.35 23.51
N GLY A 215 2.81 34.55 23.29
CA GLY A 215 4.17 34.78 23.77
C GLY A 215 5.11 34.96 22.60
#